data_AF-A0A3D2GRV4-F1
#
_entry.id   AF-A0A3D2GRV4-F1
#
_cell.length_a   1.000
_cell.length_b   1.000
_cell.length_c   1.000
_cell.angle_alpha   90.00
_cell.angle_beta   90.00
_cell.angle_gamma   90.00
#
_symmetry.space_group_name_H-M   'P 1'
#
loop_
_entity.id
_entity.type
_entity.pdbx_description
1 polymer ?
#
loop_
_entity_poly.entity_id
_entity_poly.type
_entity_poly.pdbx_seq_one_letter_code
_entity_poly.pdbx_strand_id
1 'polypeptide(L)'
;IVLDGEVLSAPVIREPIVGGAGQISGNFTVQEASDLALVLRSGALPADLTPLEERTVGPSLGQDSIEAGQIASVIAIIFVAIFMIAAYGLFGAMALFALGINIAAIVAVLSILQATLTLPGIAGIVLTIGMAVDAN
;
A
#
# COMPACT_ATOMS: atom_id res chain seq x y z
N ILE A 1 14.75 4.33 -31.49
CA ILE A 1 14.96 4.47 -30.03
C ILE A 1 15.48 3.14 -29.56
N VAL A 2 16.69 3.17 -29.01
CA VAL A 2 17.35 2.01 -28.43
C VAL A 2 17.44 2.26 -26.94
N LEU A 3 16.92 1.34 -26.13
CA LEU A 3 17.10 1.33 -24.68
C LEU A 3 17.74 -0.01 -24.34
N ASP A 4 18.86 0.01 -23.63
CA ASP A 4 19.59 -1.20 -23.21
C ASP A 4 19.91 -2.18 -24.37
N GLY A 5 20.13 -1.64 -25.57
CA GLY A 5 20.44 -2.41 -26.78
C GLY A 5 19.22 -2.94 -27.55
N GLU A 6 18.01 -2.82 -27.02
CA GLU A 6 16.77 -3.21 -27.70
C GLU A 6 16.10 -2.02 -28.42
N VAL A 7 15.66 -2.27 -29.65
CA VAL A 7 14.94 -1.27 -30.46
C VAL A 7 13.48 -1.21 -30.01
N LEU A 8 13.17 -0.32 -29.07
CA LEU A 8 11.81 -0.14 -28.56
C LEU A 8 10.85 0.51 -29.56
N SER A 9 11.34 1.45 -30.37
CA SER A 9 10.51 2.12 -31.37
C SER A 9 11.36 2.79 -32.43
N ALA A 10 10.95 2.70 -33.70
CA ALA A 10 11.54 3.43 -34.82
C ALA A 10 10.52 4.47 -35.35
N PRO A 11 10.31 5.59 -34.62
CA PRO A 11 9.38 6.61 -35.07
C PRO A 11 9.91 7.31 -36.32
N VAL A 12 9.01 7.63 -37.25
CA VAL A 12 9.34 8.41 -38.45
C VAL A 12 9.44 9.88 -38.07
N ILE A 13 10.59 10.51 -38.37
CA ILE A 13 10.79 11.95 -38.16
C ILE A 13 9.95 12.71 -39.19
N ARG A 14 8.89 13.39 -38.74
CA ARG A 14 7.98 14.15 -39.61
C ARG A 14 8.39 15.62 -39.78
N GLU A 15 9.05 16.20 -38.79
CA GLU A 15 9.46 17.61 -38.77
C GLU A 15 10.86 17.77 -38.16
N PRO A 16 11.64 18.80 -38.58
CA PRO A 16 12.94 19.08 -37.97
C PRO A 16 12.83 19.48 -36.50
N ILE A 17 13.58 18.81 -35.62
CA ILE A 17 13.59 19.09 -34.17
C ILE A 17 14.52 20.28 -33.89
N VAL A 18 14.00 21.50 -34.03
CA VAL A 18 14.78 22.74 -33.84
C VAL A 18 14.56 23.40 -32.47
N GLY A 19 13.51 23.01 -31.73
CA GLY A 19 13.09 23.64 -30.46
C GLY A 19 13.51 22.90 -29.19
N GLY A 20 14.36 21.87 -29.27
CA GLY A 20 14.76 21.07 -28.10
C GLY A 20 13.68 20.14 -27.55
N ALA A 21 12.49 20.09 -28.17
CA ALA A 21 11.41 19.16 -27.83
C ALA A 21 11.12 18.25 -29.02
N GLY A 22 11.11 16.94 -28.80
CA GLY A 22 10.77 15.93 -29.80
C GLY A 22 9.51 15.17 -29.39
N GLN A 23 8.66 14.81 -30.36
CA GLN A 23 7.49 13.97 -30.13
C GLN A 23 7.76 12.55 -30.63
N ILE A 24 7.55 11.58 -29.75
CA ILE A 24 7.61 10.16 -30.10
C ILE A 24 6.21 9.72 -30.50
N SER A 25 6.06 9.19 -31.71
CA SER A 25 4.78 8.73 -32.27
C SER A 25 4.87 7.26 -32.65
N GLY A 26 3.85 6.48 -32.30
CA GLY A 26 3.80 5.03 -32.57
C GLY A 26 2.46 4.44 -32.13
N ASN A 27 2.28 3.14 -32.30
CA ASN A 27 1.07 2.43 -31.89
C ASN A 27 1.15 2.01 -30.42
N PHE A 28 1.22 2.99 -29.51
CA PHE A 28 1.29 2.75 -28.07
C PHE A 28 -0.10 2.79 -27.44
N THR A 29 -0.33 1.93 -26.46
CA THR A 29 -1.41 2.11 -25.48
C THR A 29 -1.05 3.24 -24.51
N VAL A 30 -2.07 3.76 -23.80
CA VAL A 30 -1.87 4.81 -22.77
C VAL A 30 -0.90 4.33 -21.68
N GLN A 31 -0.97 3.06 -21.31
CA GLN A 31 -0.11 2.47 -20.29
C GLN A 31 1.35 2.43 -20.77
N GLU A 32 1.61 1.90 -21.96
CA GLU A 32 2.96 1.83 -22.54
C GLU A 32 3.60 3.20 -22.73
N ALA A 33 2.81 4.20 -23.14
CA ALA A 33 3.29 5.57 -23.27
C ALA A 33 3.69 6.18 -21.90
N SER A 34 2.94 5.88 -20.84
CA SER A 34 3.25 6.32 -19.48
C SER A 34 4.53 5.67 -18.95
N ASP A 35 4.69 4.38 -19.17
CA ASP A 35 5.86 3.61 -18.72
C ASP A 35 7.12 4.06 -19.48
N LEU A 36 7.04 4.24 -20.79
CA LEU A 36 8.14 4.77 -21.59
C LEU A 36 8.54 6.19 -21.13
N ALA A 37 7.55 7.04 -20.84
CA ALA A 37 7.82 8.37 -20.31
C ALA A 37 8.45 8.34 -18.91
N LEU A 38 8.10 7.36 -18.08
CA LEU A 38 8.72 7.17 -16.77
C LEU A 38 10.19 6.80 -16.90
N VAL A 39 10.52 5.81 -17.74
CA VAL A 39 11.89 5.35 -17.97
C VAL A 39 12.77 6.45 -18.58
N LEU A 40 12.23 7.22 -19.53
CA LEU A 40 12.94 8.36 -20.11
C LEU A 40 13.17 9.51 -19.11
N ARG A 41 12.28 9.68 -18.12
CA ARG A 41 12.44 10.67 -17.04
C ARG A 41 13.43 10.23 -15.97
N SER A 42 13.47 8.94 -15.64
CA SER A 42 14.43 8.41 -14.67
C SER A 42 15.87 8.43 -15.19
N GLY A 43 16.05 8.52 -16.51
CA GLY A 43 17.36 8.55 -17.16
C GLY A 43 18.03 7.18 -17.16
N ALA A 44 19.17 7.10 -17.86
CA ALA A 44 19.98 5.88 -17.89
C ALA A 44 20.64 5.66 -16.51
N LEU A 45 20.57 4.42 -16.02
CA LEU A 45 21.31 4.00 -14.83
C LEU A 45 22.82 4.20 -15.08
N PRO A 46 23.54 4.94 -14.22
CA PRO A 46 24.94 5.31 -14.46
C PRO A 46 25.94 4.14 -14.34
N ALA A 47 25.48 2.97 -13.92
CA ALA A 47 26.26 1.75 -13.81
C ALA A 47 25.35 0.52 -13.94
N ASP A 48 25.89 -0.58 -14.43
CA ASP A 48 25.21 -1.87 -14.45
C ASP A 48 24.87 -2.30 -13.02
N LEU A 49 23.58 -2.27 -12.69
CA LEU A 49 23.09 -2.79 -11.42
C LEU A 49 23.04 -4.32 -11.51
N THR A 50 24.04 -4.98 -10.95
CA THR A 50 23.95 -6.42 -10.69
C THR A 50 23.17 -6.61 -9.38
N PRO A 51 22.05 -7.34 -9.36
CA PRO A 51 21.36 -7.67 -8.12
C PRO A 51 22.28 -8.54 -7.26
N LEU A 52 22.84 -7.94 -6.21
CA LEU A 52 23.82 -8.59 -5.33
C LEU A 52 23.16 -9.63 -4.41
N GLU A 53 21.91 -9.40 -4.02
CA GLU A 53 21.13 -10.31 -3.18
C GLU A 53 19.64 -10.00 -3.33
N GLU A 54 18.89 -10.89 -3.97
CA GLU A 54 17.43 -10.80 -4.02
C GLU A 54 16.87 -11.63 -2.86
N ARG A 55 16.48 -10.96 -1.77
CA ARG A 55 15.77 -11.62 -0.67
C ARG A 55 14.30 -11.75 -1.03
N THR A 56 13.99 -12.79 -1.79
CA THR A 56 12.60 -13.22 -2.00
C THR A 56 12.08 -13.78 -0.69
N VAL A 57 11.29 -12.98 0.02
CA VAL A 57 10.58 -13.45 1.21
C VAL A 57 9.58 -14.50 0.73
N GLY A 58 9.82 -15.76 1.06
CA GLY A 58 8.94 -16.86 0.68
C GLY A 58 7.52 -16.63 1.21
N PRO A 59 6.47 -16.94 0.43
CA PRO A 59 5.08 -16.76 0.85
C PRO A 59 4.75 -17.39 2.21
N SER A 60 5.47 -18.46 2.58
CA SER A 60 5.32 -19.16 3.86
C SER A 60 5.69 -18.31 5.08
N LEU A 61 6.75 -17.50 5.01
CA LEU A 61 7.12 -16.59 6.13
C LEU A 61 6.06 -15.51 6.35
N GLY A 62 5.39 -15.08 5.27
CA GLY A 62 4.25 -14.18 5.34
C GLY A 62 3.00 -14.86 5.89
N GLN A 63 2.72 -16.09 5.46
CA GLN A 63 1.56 -16.86 5.87
C GLN A 63 1.59 -17.20 7.36
N ASP A 64 2.72 -17.69 7.88
CA ASP A 64 2.90 -18.01 9.30
C ASP A 64 2.73 -16.75 10.18
N SER A 65 3.25 -15.61 9.71
CA SER A 65 3.10 -14.31 10.40
C SER A 65 1.65 -13.83 10.41
N ILE A 66 0.89 -14.07 9.33
CA ILE A 66 -0.53 -13.72 9.25
C ILE A 66 -1.34 -14.62 10.20
N GLU A 67 -1.09 -15.92 10.20
CA GLU A 67 -1.84 -16.88 11.02
C GLU A 67 -1.57 -16.66 12.52
N ALA A 68 -0.30 -16.47 12.89
CA ALA A 68 0.08 -16.08 14.24
C ALA A 68 -0.52 -14.72 14.64
N GLY A 69 -0.50 -13.74 13.72
CA GLY A 69 -1.11 -12.43 13.92
C GLY A 69 -2.63 -12.49 14.10
N GLN A 70 -3.31 -13.39 13.38
CA GLN A 70 -4.75 -13.59 13.49
C GLN A 70 -5.12 -14.20 14.85
N ILE A 71 -4.38 -15.22 15.31
CA ILE A 71 -4.61 -15.81 16.63
C ILE A 71 -4.33 -14.78 17.74
N ALA A 72 -3.20 -14.08 17.66
CA ALA A 72 -2.83 -13.07 18.65
C ALA A 72 -3.85 -11.92 18.72
N SER A 73 -4.35 -11.44 17.59
CA SER A 73 -5.36 -10.37 17.53
C SER A 73 -6.70 -10.79 18.12
N VAL A 74 -7.17 -12.02 17.85
CA VAL A 74 -8.40 -12.54 18.47
C VAL A 74 -8.27 -12.63 19.99
N ILE A 75 -7.15 -13.17 20.48
CA ILE A 75 -6.89 -13.26 21.92
C ILE A 75 -6.84 -11.86 22.54
N ALA A 76 -6.15 -10.91 21.91
CA ALA A 76 -6.05 -9.53 22.39
C ALA A 76 -7.43 -8.85 22.48
N ILE A 77 -8.27 -8.98 21.45
CA ILE A 77 -9.63 -8.40 21.46
C ILE A 77 -10.47 -8.95 22.61
N ILE A 78 -10.41 -10.27 22.85
CA ILE A 78 -11.15 -10.90 23.95
C ILE A 78 -10.67 -10.38 25.30
N PHE A 79 -9.36 -10.32 25.51
CA PHE A 79 -8.79 -9.80 26.77
C PHE A 79 -9.14 -8.34 27.00
N VAL A 80 -9.04 -7.49 25.97
CA VAL A 80 -9.41 -6.06 26.06
C VAL A 80 -10.91 -5.92 26.33
N ALA A 81 -11.76 -6.71 25.68
CA ALA A 81 -13.20 -6.66 25.91
C ALA A 81 -13.57 -7.04 27.36
N ILE A 82 -12.97 -8.12 27.87
CA ILE A 82 -13.16 -8.55 29.27
C ILE A 82 -12.67 -7.48 30.23
N PHE A 83 -11.47 -6.92 29.99
CA PHE A 83 -10.91 -5.86 30.82
C PHE A 83 -11.80 -4.61 30.84
N MET A 84 -12.28 -4.16 29.69
CA MET A 84 -13.17 -3.00 29.57
C MET A 84 -14.47 -3.20 30.32
N ILE A 85 -15.10 -4.37 30.21
CA ILE A 85 -16.34 -4.68 30.92
C ILE A 85 -16.09 -4.82 32.43
N ALA A 86 -14.97 -5.41 32.84
CA ALA A 86 -14.64 -5.58 34.25
C ALA A 86 -14.28 -4.25 34.94
N ALA A 87 -13.55 -3.36 34.26
CA ALA A 87 -13.11 -2.08 34.80
C ALA A 87 -14.21 -0.99 34.74
N TYR A 88 -14.98 -0.94 33.64
CA TYR A 88 -15.94 0.14 33.38
C TYR A 88 -17.42 -0.32 33.38
N GLY A 89 -17.69 -1.61 33.60
CA GLY A 89 -19.06 -2.15 33.68
C GLY A 89 -19.89 -1.90 32.42
N LEU A 90 -21.06 -1.29 32.59
CA LEU A 90 -21.98 -0.96 31.49
C LEU A 90 -21.38 0.05 30.50
N PHE A 91 -20.55 0.99 30.97
CA PHE A 91 -19.87 1.94 30.10
C PHE A 91 -18.81 1.26 29.22
N GLY A 92 -18.16 0.21 29.73
CA GLY A 92 -17.23 -0.61 28.93
C GLY A 92 -17.92 -1.32 27.77
N ALA A 93 -19.14 -1.83 27.98
CA ALA A 93 -19.93 -2.44 26.90
C ALA A 93 -20.34 -1.42 25.83
N MET A 94 -20.70 -0.20 26.23
CA MET A 94 -21.00 0.90 25.29
C MET A 94 -19.76 1.33 24.49
N ALA A 95 -18.58 1.34 25.11
CA ALA A 95 -17.31 1.63 24.44
C ALA A 95 -16.96 0.57 23.38
N LEU A 96 -17.15 -0.73 23.69
CA LEU A 96 -17.00 -1.82 22.72
C LEU A 96 -17.92 -1.66 21.50
N PHE A 97 -19.17 -1.24 21.73
CA PHE A 97 -20.12 -0.98 20.65
C PHE A 97 -19.70 0.22 19.78
N ALA A 98 -19.30 1.33 20.41
CA ALA A 98 -18.77 2.51 19.72
C ALA A 98 -17.52 2.19 18.89
N LEU A 99 -16.64 1.34 19.44
CA LEU A 99 -15.47 0.84 18.75
C LEU A 99 -15.84 0.05 17.47
N GLY A 100 -16.83 -0.84 17.55
CA GLY A 100 -17.31 -1.59 16.38
C GLY A 100 -17.83 -0.67 15.27
N ILE A 101 -18.57 0.38 15.63
CA ILE A 101 -19.04 1.40 14.68
C ILE A 101 -17.87 2.16 14.07
N ASN A 102 -16.88 2.54 14.87
CA ASN A 102 -15.70 3.27 14.38
C ASN A 102 -14.92 2.46 13.33
N ILE A 103 -14.67 1.16 13.60
CA ILE A 103 -14.00 0.27 12.65
C ILE A 103 -14.83 0.12 11.37
N ALA A 104 -16.15 -0.06 11.49
CA ALA A 104 -17.03 -0.14 10.32
C ALA A 104 -16.98 1.14 9.46
N ALA A 105 -16.94 2.31 10.09
CA ALA A 105 -16.82 3.59 9.40
C ALA A 105 -15.47 3.72 8.67
N ILE A 106 -14.37 3.32 9.31
CA ILE A 106 -13.03 3.32 8.68
C ILE A 106 -13.04 2.41 7.45
N VAL A 107 -13.56 1.18 7.57
CA VAL A 107 -13.63 0.22 6.45
C VAL A 107 -14.52 0.76 5.32
N ALA A 108 -15.64 1.41 5.64
CA ALA A 108 -16.52 2.03 4.65
C ALA A 108 -15.79 3.14 3.87
N VAL A 109 -15.05 4.01 4.55
CA VAL A 109 -14.27 5.08 3.91
C VAL A 109 -13.14 4.50 3.05
N LEU A 110 -12.40 3.52 3.56
CA LEU A 110 -11.35 2.84 2.79
C LEU A 110 -11.90 2.17 1.53
N SER A 111 -13.08 1.55 1.63
CA SER A 111 -13.76 0.92 0.50
C SER A 111 -14.16 1.94 -0.58
N ILE A 112 -14.69 3.11 -0.19
CA ILE A 112 -15.02 4.20 -1.11
C ILE A 112 -13.77 4.71 -1.84
N LEU A 113 -12.66 4.83 -1.11
CA LEU A 113 -11.38 5.31 -1.65
C LEU A 113 -10.57 4.24 -2.38
N GLN A 114 -11.05 3.00 -2.45
CA GLN A 114 -10.30 1.83 -2.93
C GLN A 114 -8.91 1.69 -2.27
N ALA A 115 -8.80 2.11 -1.01
CA ALA A 115 -7.56 2.08 -0.25
C ALA A 115 -7.42 0.75 0.49
N THR A 116 -6.22 0.16 0.44
CA THR A 116 -5.93 -1.12 1.09
C THR A 116 -5.66 -0.93 2.59
N LEU A 117 -6.29 -1.75 3.44
CA LEU A 117 -5.97 -1.80 4.87
C LEU A 117 -4.64 -2.55 5.07
N THR A 118 -3.59 -1.82 5.39
CA THR A 118 -2.25 -2.38 5.66
C THR A 118 -2.00 -2.54 7.16
N LEU A 119 -0.94 -3.27 7.53
CA LEU A 119 -0.47 -3.42 8.92
C LEU A 119 -0.39 -2.09 9.71
N PRO A 120 0.17 -1.00 9.14
CA PRO A 120 0.14 0.32 9.77
C PRO A 120 -1.27 0.88 10.03
N GLY A 121 -2.23 0.60 9.14
CA GLY A 121 -3.62 1.00 9.32
C GLY A 121 -4.27 0.30 10.52
N ILE A 122 -3.99 -0.99 10.72
CA ILE A 122 -4.44 -1.75 11.89
C ILE A 122 -3.83 -1.18 13.17
N ALA A 123 -2.54 -0.81 13.15
CA ALA A 123 -1.88 -0.16 14.28
C ALA A 123 -2.51 1.21 14.62
N GLY A 124 -2.89 2.00 13.59
CA GLY A 124 -3.62 3.25 13.77
C GLY A 124 -4.99 3.07 14.42
N ILE A 125 -5.73 2.02 14.03
CA ILE A 125 -7.00 1.66 14.68
C ILE A 125 -6.73 1.39 16.16
N VAL A 126 -5.82 0.47 16.49
CA VAL A 126 -5.47 0.10 17.88
C VAL A 126 -5.06 1.31 18.73
N LEU A 127 -4.26 2.22 18.17
CA LEU A 127 -3.89 3.48 18.84
C LEU A 127 -5.12 4.35 19.17
N THR A 128 -6.06 4.44 18.23
CA THR A 128 -7.31 5.20 18.41
C THR A 128 -8.17 4.59 19.51
N ILE A 129 -8.20 3.25 19.63
CA ILE A 129 -8.87 2.54 20.73
C ILE A 129 -8.23 2.91 22.06
N GLY A 130 -6.90 2.80 22.15
CA GLY A 130 -6.15 3.08 23.38
C GLY A 130 -6.40 4.51 23.90
N MET A 131 -6.39 5.49 22.99
CA MET A 131 -6.69 6.89 23.34
C MET A 131 -8.16 7.09 23.73
N ALA A 132 -9.10 6.38 23.10
CA ALA A 132 -10.53 6.49 23.42
C ALA A 132 -10.87 5.89 24.80
N VAL A 133 -10.13 4.86 25.23
CA VAL A 133 -10.26 4.27 26.57
C VAL A 133 -9.59 5.14 27.63
N ASP A 134 -8.38 5.67 27.36
CA ASP A 134 -7.65 6.53 28.30
C ASP A 134 -8.34 7.89 28.53
N ALA A 135 -9.11 8.36 27.55
CA ALA A 135 -9.89 9.59 27.65
C ALA A 135 -11.17 9.46 28.52
N ASN A 136 -11.52 8.27 29.02
CA ASN A 136 -12.77 7.98 29.73
C ASN A 136 -12.50 7.42 31.14
#